data_AF-A0A162PDR2-F1
#
_entry.id   AF-A0A162PDR2-F1
#
_cell.length_a   1.000
_cell.length_b   1.000
_cell.length_c   1.000
_cell.angle_alpha   90.00
_cell.angle_beta   90.00
_cell.angle_gamma   90.00
#
_symmetry.space_group_name_H-M   'P 1'
#
loop_
_entity.id
_entity.type
_entity.pdbx_description
1 polymer ?
#
loop_
_entity_poly.entity_id
_entity_poly.type
_entity_poly.pdbx_seq_one_letter_code
_entity_poly.pdbx_strand_id
1 'polypeptide(L)'
;MAGSKRIQFDDEFGLVCGDATLQDGMNGDIAQLLHPTHATPCIYAWTLRIDETQPAERLLYIGKTRSLRRRVREYLQPFQPHSPNDYKLQVFQRQALTVFPQSRLLLYAKPELVAMLTASEKRLIDWFDPPLNRRATVPDSVRTEFQVSFEKFYLAGLAGVLSAAP
;
A
#
# COMPACT_ATOMS: atom_id res chain seq x y z
N MET A 1 1.90 25.59 -9.38
CA MET A 1 1.62 24.87 -8.12
C MET A 1 0.20 24.31 -8.19
N ALA A 2 0.06 23.04 -8.55
CA ALA A 2 -1.26 22.40 -8.59
C ALA A 2 -1.72 22.15 -7.16
N GLY A 3 -2.78 22.85 -6.73
CA GLY A 3 -3.39 22.63 -5.44
C GLY A 3 -3.83 21.18 -5.33
N SER A 4 -3.23 20.44 -4.40
CA SER A 4 -3.74 19.14 -3.96
C SER A 4 -5.19 19.38 -3.56
N LYS A 5 -6.14 18.95 -4.40
CA LYS A 5 -7.57 19.03 -4.09
C LYS A 5 -7.73 18.39 -2.71
N ARG A 6 -8.19 19.17 -1.73
CA ARG A 6 -8.60 18.66 -0.43
C ARG A 6 -9.77 17.73 -0.73
N ILE A 7 -9.52 16.43 -0.65
CA ILE A 7 -10.56 15.45 -0.90
C ILE A 7 -11.41 15.41 0.37
N GLN A 8 -12.70 15.69 0.27
CA GLN A 8 -13.68 15.20 1.24
C GLN A 8 -13.81 13.70 1.01
N PHE A 9 -12.85 12.94 1.55
CA PHE A 9 -12.80 11.48 1.40
C PHE A 9 -13.97 10.81 2.14
N ASP A 10 -14.48 11.50 3.16
CA ASP A 10 -15.40 11.01 4.18
C ASP A 10 -16.83 10.76 3.66
N ASP A 11 -17.25 11.37 2.55
CA ASP A 11 -18.60 11.19 2.00
C ASP A 11 -18.73 9.91 1.14
N GLU A 12 -17.63 9.44 0.55
CA GLU A 12 -17.62 8.24 -0.30
C GLU A 12 -16.94 7.03 0.36
N PHE A 13 -15.98 7.25 1.26
CA PHE A 13 -15.25 6.20 1.95
C PHE A 13 -15.42 6.32 3.46
N GLY A 14 -15.75 5.20 4.10
CA GLY A 14 -15.72 5.11 5.55
C GLY A 14 -14.29 4.95 6.07
N LEU A 15 -13.94 5.66 7.15
CA LEU A 15 -12.71 5.41 7.88
C LEU A 15 -12.76 4.01 8.50
N VAL A 16 -11.79 3.18 8.15
CA VAL A 16 -11.67 1.80 8.66
C VAL A 16 -10.70 1.74 9.82
N CYS A 17 -9.57 2.45 9.72
CA CYS A 17 -8.53 2.46 10.74
C CYS A 17 -7.82 3.82 10.77
N GLY A 18 -7.91 4.53 11.90
CA GLY A 18 -7.33 5.86 12.10
C GLY A 18 -5.85 5.86 12.48
N ASP A 19 -5.30 4.68 12.80
CA ASP A 19 -3.86 4.43 12.91
C ASP A 19 -3.54 3.07 12.31
N ALA A 20 -3.25 3.08 11.02
CA ALA A 20 -2.94 1.91 10.22
C ALA A 20 -1.42 1.81 9.97
N THR A 21 -0.62 2.17 10.98
CA THR A 21 0.84 2.20 10.88
C THR A 21 1.46 0.81 10.80
N LEU A 22 2.05 0.50 9.65
CA LEU A 22 2.76 -0.71 9.28
C LEU A 22 4.22 -0.66 9.78
N GLN A 23 4.43 -0.76 11.10
CA GLN A 23 5.76 -0.93 11.69
C GLN A 23 6.12 -2.41 11.87
N ASP A 24 7.39 -2.74 11.65
CA ASP A 24 7.94 -4.08 11.89
C ASP A 24 7.70 -4.50 13.36
N GLY A 25 7.03 -5.64 13.57
CA GLY A 25 6.72 -6.16 14.91
C GLY A 25 5.39 -5.71 15.52
N MET A 26 4.70 -4.70 14.95
CA MET A 26 3.35 -4.28 15.35
C MET A 26 2.22 -4.96 14.54
N ASN A 27 2.55 -6.04 13.83
CA ASN A 27 1.65 -6.84 12.98
C ASN A 27 0.43 -7.46 13.70
N GLY A 28 0.31 -7.25 15.01
CA GLY A 28 -0.76 -7.79 15.85
C GLY A 28 -2.11 -7.09 15.67
N ASP A 29 -2.16 -5.76 15.50
CA ASP A 29 -3.40 -5.02 15.80
C ASP A 29 -4.26 -4.67 14.59
N ILE A 30 -3.71 -4.13 13.50
CA ILE A 30 -4.53 -3.60 12.39
C ILE A 30 -5.44 -4.69 11.79
N ALA A 31 -4.93 -5.90 11.57
CA ALA A 31 -5.73 -7.01 11.02
C ALA A 31 -6.78 -7.58 11.99
N GLN A 32 -6.64 -7.32 13.30
CA GLN A 32 -7.61 -7.65 14.34
C GLN A 32 -8.66 -6.55 14.51
N LEU A 33 -8.26 -5.28 14.29
CA LEU A 33 -9.16 -4.12 14.25
C LEU A 33 -10.11 -4.13 13.04
N LEU A 34 -9.80 -4.91 12.00
CA LEU A 34 -10.69 -5.10 10.86
C LEU A 34 -11.86 -6.03 11.23
N HIS A 35 -13.01 -5.41 11.52
CA HIS A 35 -14.29 -6.09 11.73
C HIS A 35 -14.60 -7.12 10.62
N PRO A 36 -15.27 -8.26 10.92
CA PRO A 36 -15.63 -9.28 9.92
C PRO A 36 -16.39 -8.77 8.69
N THR A 37 -17.08 -7.63 8.81
CA THR A 37 -17.76 -6.93 7.70
C THR A 37 -16.81 -6.42 6.61
N HIS A 38 -15.51 -6.34 6.87
CA HIS A 38 -14.47 -5.99 5.90
C HIS A 38 -13.99 -7.20 5.07
N ALA A 39 -14.74 -8.29 5.08
CA ALA A 39 -14.59 -9.42 4.17
C ALA A 39 -15.28 -9.22 2.81
N THR A 40 -15.94 -8.07 2.60
CA THR A 40 -16.62 -7.75 1.35
C THR A 40 -15.69 -7.10 0.32
N PRO A 41 -16.02 -7.19 -0.97
CA PRO A 41 -15.30 -6.47 -2.01
C PRO A 41 -15.42 -4.95 -1.85
N CYS A 42 -14.31 -4.25 -2.01
CA CYS A 42 -14.25 -2.81 -1.79
C CYS A 42 -13.13 -2.15 -2.59
N ILE A 43 -13.25 -0.84 -2.76
CA ILE A 43 -12.12 0.04 -3.04
C ILE A 43 -11.58 0.52 -1.68
N TYR A 44 -10.27 0.56 -1.53
CA TYR A 44 -9.61 1.09 -0.33
C TYR A 44 -8.63 2.19 -0.69
N ALA A 45 -8.42 3.10 0.23
CA ALA A 45 -7.50 4.21 0.10
C ALA A 45 -6.61 4.35 1.34
N TRP A 46 -5.34 4.60 1.10
CA TRP A 46 -4.37 4.92 2.14
C TRP A 46 -4.07 6.40 2.11
N THR A 47 -4.24 7.07 3.24
CA THR A 47 -3.88 8.47 3.43
C THR A 47 -2.79 8.60 4.48
N LEU A 48 -2.04 9.70 4.42
CA LEU A 48 -1.07 10.09 5.43
C LEU A 48 -1.61 11.32 6.16
N ARG A 49 -1.66 11.24 7.49
CA ARG A 49 -1.80 12.41 8.36
C ARG A 49 -0.44 12.72 8.95
N ILE A 50 0.03 13.96 8.80
CA ILE A 50 1.37 14.38 9.24
C ILE A 50 1.41 14.69 10.74
N ASP A 51 0.40 15.40 11.23
CA ASP A 51 0.27 15.86 12.62
C ASP A 51 -1.22 16.12 12.92
N GLU A 52 -1.62 16.04 14.18
CA GLU A 52 -2.94 16.43 14.68
C GLU A 52 -3.18 17.94 14.53
N THR A 53 -2.14 18.78 14.54
CA THR A 53 -2.28 20.23 14.29
C THR A 53 -2.52 20.56 12.82
N GLN A 54 -2.19 19.65 11.90
CA GLN A 54 -2.43 19.77 10.47
C GLN A 54 -3.45 18.71 10.03
N PRO A 55 -4.76 19.01 10.11
CA PRO A 55 -5.82 18.03 9.83
C PRO A 55 -5.90 17.62 8.35
N ALA A 56 -5.04 18.17 7.48
CA ALA A 56 -5.05 17.86 6.07
C ALA A 56 -4.37 16.51 5.80
N GLU A 57 -5.17 15.53 5.44
CA GLU A 57 -4.68 14.24 4.98
C GLU A 57 -4.18 14.30 3.53
N ARG A 58 -3.19 13.48 3.23
CA ARG A 58 -2.63 13.31 1.88
C ARG A 58 -2.95 11.91 1.38
N LEU A 59 -3.75 11.81 0.32
CA LEU A 59 -3.97 10.54 -0.35
C LEU A 59 -2.65 10.01 -0.94
N LEU A 60 -2.32 8.76 -0.61
CA LEU A 60 -1.11 8.10 -1.08
C LEU A 60 -1.38 7.04 -2.15
N TYR A 61 -2.40 6.21 -1.91
CA TYR A 61 -2.66 5.01 -2.70
C TYR A 61 -4.15 4.67 -2.72
N ILE A 62 -4.63 4.21 -3.87
CA ILE A 62 -5.94 3.60 -4.05
C ILE A 62 -5.76 2.19 -4.59
N GLY A 63 -6.50 1.23 -4.06
CA GLY A 63 -6.53 -0.12 -4.60
C GLY A 63 -7.90 -0.77 -4.47
N LYS A 64 -8.07 -1.91 -5.14
CA LYS A 64 -9.24 -2.78 -5.00
C LYS A 64 -8.92 -4.09 -4.33
N THR A 65 -9.89 -4.68 -3.66
CA THR A 65 -9.78 -6.04 -3.13
C THR A 65 -11.15 -6.71 -3.01
N ARG A 66 -11.16 -8.03 -3.02
CA ARG A 66 -12.34 -8.84 -2.64
C ARG A 66 -12.48 -9.03 -1.13
N SER A 67 -11.41 -8.74 -0.39
CA SER A 67 -11.37 -8.84 1.08
C SER A 67 -10.31 -7.88 1.59
N LEU A 68 -10.75 -6.85 2.32
CA LEU A 68 -9.84 -5.86 2.90
C LEU A 68 -8.99 -6.48 3.99
N ARG A 69 -9.57 -7.37 4.80
CA ARG A 69 -8.85 -8.12 5.83
C ARG A 69 -7.67 -8.90 5.26
N ARG A 70 -7.86 -9.65 4.18
CA ARG A 70 -6.77 -10.36 3.50
C ARG A 70 -5.72 -9.37 2.98
N ARG A 71 -6.16 -8.29 2.32
CA ARG A 71 -5.26 -7.32 1.69
C ARG A 71 -4.37 -6.58 2.71
N VAL A 72 -4.93 -6.23 3.87
CA VAL A 72 -4.14 -5.62 4.95
C VAL A 72 -3.13 -6.60 5.52
N ARG A 73 -3.48 -7.88 5.68
CA ARG A 73 -2.51 -8.90 6.12
C ARG A 73 -1.34 -9.06 5.15
N GLU A 74 -1.57 -8.92 3.85
CA GLU A 74 -0.51 -8.93 2.83
C GLU A 74 0.45 -7.74 3.03
N TYR A 75 -0.07 -6.55 3.32
CA TYR A 75 0.73 -5.36 3.63
C TYR A 75 1.54 -5.46 4.94
N LEU A 76 1.19 -6.38 5.83
CA LEU A 76 1.91 -6.64 7.09
C LEU A 76 2.99 -7.74 6.95
N GLN A 77 3.04 -8.44 5.81
CA GLN A 77 4.06 -9.46 5.61
C GLN A 77 5.45 -8.82 5.46
N PRO A 78 6.52 -9.53 5.85
CA PRO A 78 7.88 -9.17 5.46
C PRO A 78 8.03 -9.06 3.95
N PHE A 79 9.12 -8.44 3.49
CA PHE A 79 9.40 -8.32 2.06
C PHE A 79 9.38 -9.68 1.36
N GLN A 80 8.55 -9.79 0.33
CA GLN A 80 8.43 -10.96 -0.52
C GLN A 80 8.90 -10.60 -1.94
N PRO A 81 10.02 -11.16 -2.43
CA PRO A 81 10.55 -10.85 -3.76
C PRO A 81 9.57 -11.09 -4.91
N HIS A 82 8.63 -12.03 -4.75
CA HIS A 82 7.59 -12.36 -5.72
C HIS A 82 6.35 -11.44 -5.66
N SER A 83 6.23 -10.63 -4.60
CA SER A 83 5.13 -9.68 -4.36
C SER A 83 5.62 -8.33 -3.82
N PRO A 84 6.60 -7.67 -4.48
CA PRO A 84 7.25 -6.46 -3.94
C PRO A 84 6.28 -5.28 -3.79
N ASN A 85 5.19 -5.27 -4.56
CA ASN A 85 4.15 -4.26 -4.50
C ASN A 85 3.45 -4.18 -3.14
N ASP A 86 3.44 -5.25 -2.36
CA ASP A 86 2.85 -5.26 -1.03
C ASP A 86 3.79 -4.63 0.00
N TYR A 87 5.08 -4.47 -0.33
CA TYR A 87 6.06 -3.84 0.55
C TYR A 87 6.14 -2.31 0.39
N LYS A 88 5.57 -1.74 -0.68
CA LYS A 88 5.72 -0.32 -1.02
C LYS A 88 5.18 0.64 0.05
N LEU A 89 4.09 0.26 0.73
CA LEU A 89 3.50 1.09 1.79
C LEU A 89 4.41 1.14 3.03
N GLN A 90 5.05 0.02 3.39
CA GLN A 90 6.01 -0.02 4.49
C GLN A 90 7.23 0.86 4.20
N VAL A 91 7.76 0.81 2.97
CA VAL A 91 8.87 1.68 2.54
C VAL A 91 8.49 3.15 2.66
N PHE A 92 7.32 3.52 2.13
CA PHE A 92 6.85 4.90 2.19
C PHE A 92 6.62 5.37 3.63
N GLN A 93 6.02 4.53 4.47
CA GLN A 93 5.78 4.86 5.86
C GLN A 93 7.07 5.07 6.64
N ARG A 94 8.05 4.16 6.52
CA ARG A 94 9.35 4.33 7.18
C ARG A 94 9.98 5.66 6.78
N GLN A 95 9.92 6.01 5.49
CA GLN A 95 10.41 7.29 5.02
C GLN A 95 9.62 8.47 5.60
N ALA A 96 8.28 8.39 5.64
CA ALA A 96 7.43 9.43 6.20
C ALA A 96 7.76 9.68 7.68
N LEU A 97 7.96 8.63 8.47
CA LEU A 97 8.33 8.73 9.89
C LEU A 97 9.70 9.37 10.11
N THR A 98 10.66 9.23 9.18
CA THR A 98 11.97 9.91 9.29
C THR A 98 11.87 11.42 9.14
N VAL A 99 10.89 11.91 8.38
CA VAL A 99 10.69 13.34 8.10
C VAL A 99 9.65 13.94 9.06
N PHE A 100 8.61 13.17 9.35
CA PHE A 100 7.47 13.53 10.18
C PHE A 100 7.22 12.42 11.22
N PRO A 101 7.89 12.47 12.39
CA PRO A 101 7.83 11.39 13.39
C PRO A 101 6.43 11.10 13.95
N GLN A 102 5.53 12.08 13.89
CA GLN A 102 4.14 11.96 14.34
C GLN A 102 3.18 11.52 13.24
N SER A 103 3.69 11.28 12.03
CA SER A 103 2.82 10.91 10.91
C SER A 103 2.27 9.49 11.07
N ARG A 104 1.01 9.31 10.70
CA ARG A 104 0.34 8.01 10.70
C ARG A 104 -0.38 7.76 9.40
N LEU A 105 -0.46 6.49 9.04
CA LEU A 105 -1.30 6.05 7.93
C LEU A 105 -2.74 5.90 8.40
N LEU A 106 -3.69 6.26 7.55
CA LEU A 106 -5.09 5.95 7.75
C LEU A 106 -5.59 5.10 6.59
N LEU A 107 -6.50 4.18 6.90
CA LEU A 107 -7.13 3.30 5.94
C LEU A 107 -8.61 3.62 5.84
N TYR A 108 -9.04 3.89 4.60
CA TYR A 108 -10.41 4.16 4.21
C TYR A 108 -10.91 3.06 3.28
N ALA A 109 -12.21 2.75 3.32
CA ALA A 109 -12.82 1.81 2.39
C ALA A 109 -14.23 2.20 1.95
N LYS A 110 -14.54 1.85 0.70
CA LYS A 110 -15.85 1.99 0.08
C LYS A 110 -16.29 0.63 -0.45
N PRO A 111 -17.39 0.03 0.06
CA PRO A 111 -17.95 -1.19 -0.49
C PRO A 111 -18.21 -1.05 -1.99
N GLU A 112 -17.98 -2.11 -2.75
CA GLU A 112 -18.12 -2.07 -4.21
C GLU A 112 -18.52 -3.45 -4.74
N LEU A 113 -19.26 -3.49 -5.85
CA LEU A 113 -19.60 -4.74 -6.50
C LEU A 113 -18.37 -5.35 -7.18
N VAL A 114 -18.21 -6.68 -7.12
CA VAL A 114 -17.07 -7.39 -7.74
C VAL A 114 -16.90 -7.03 -9.22
N ALA A 115 -18.01 -6.93 -9.95
CA ALA A 115 -18.02 -6.56 -11.37
C ALA A 115 -17.53 -5.14 -11.62
N MET A 116 -17.66 -4.25 -10.65
CA MET A 116 -17.31 -2.82 -10.76
C MET A 116 -15.91 -2.50 -10.26
N LEU A 117 -15.27 -3.37 -9.46
CA LEU A 117 -13.99 -3.09 -8.82
C LEU A 117 -12.92 -2.51 -9.75
N THR A 118 -12.74 -3.11 -10.94
CA THR A 118 -11.70 -2.65 -11.87
C THR A 118 -12.04 -1.29 -12.49
N ALA A 119 -13.30 -1.08 -12.88
CA ALA A 119 -13.73 0.19 -13.46
C ALA A 119 -13.69 1.33 -12.42
N SER A 120 -14.18 1.06 -11.20
CA SER A 120 -14.17 2.01 -10.08
C SER A 120 -12.76 2.38 -9.66
N GLU A 121 -11.86 1.40 -9.48
CA GLU A 121 -10.45 1.64 -9.15
C GLU A 121 -9.79 2.53 -10.20
N LYS A 122 -9.92 2.18 -11.48
CA LYS A 122 -9.33 2.96 -12.57
C LYS A 122 -9.83 4.40 -12.56
N ARG A 123 -11.15 4.59 -12.50
CA ARG A 123 -11.76 5.93 -12.45
C ARG A 123 -11.20 6.77 -11.30
N LEU A 124 -11.07 6.19 -10.11
CA LEU A 124 -10.60 6.91 -8.92
C LEU A 124 -9.10 7.20 -8.99
N ILE A 125 -8.29 6.28 -9.51
CA ILE A 125 -6.86 6.53 -9.78
C ILE A 125 -6.71 7.65 -10.80
N ASP A 126 -7.45 7.61 -11.91
CA ASP A 126 -7.37 8.64 -12.96
C ASP A 126 -7.84 10.02 -12.43
N TRP A 127 -8.84 10.03 -11.54
CA TRP A 127 -9.40 11.26 -10.97
C TRP A 127 -8.52 11.89 -9.89
N PHE A 128 -7.99 11.09 -8.97
CA PHE A 128 -7.22 11.57 -7.82
C PHE A 128 -5.72 11.58 -8.04
N ASP A 129 -5.22 10.80 -9.01
CA ASP A 129 -3.82 10.63 -9.36
C ASP A 129 -2.87 10.42 -8.15
N PRO A 130 -3.16 9.43 -7.28
CA PRO A 130 -2.37 9.15 -6.09
C PRO A 130 -0.92 8.75 -6.40
N PRO A 131 0.07 9.26 -5.66
CA PRO A 131 1.49 9.13 -5.99
C PRO A 131 1.96 7.68 -6.04
N LEU A 132 1.46 6.78 -5.18
CA LEU A 132 1.86 5.36 -5.16
C LEU A 132 1.12 4.47 -6.16
N ASN A 133 0.18 5.03 -6.94
CA ASN A 133 -0.38 4.38 -8.11
C ASN A 133 0.36 4.74 -9.39
N ARG A 134 1.10 5.86 -9.40
CA ARG A 134 1.94 6.24 -10.54
C ARG A 134 3.07 5.24 -10.70
N ARG A 135 3.42 4.95 -11.96
CA ARG A 135 4.64 4.21 -12.27
C ARG A 135 5.82 5.12 -11.99
N ALA A 136 6.68 4.73 -11.04
CA ALA A 136 7.89 5.47 -10.76
C ALA A 136 8.80 5.46 -11.99
N THR A 137 9.25 6.64 -12.41
CA THR A 137 10.38 6.76 -13.33
C THR A 137 11.64 6.75 -12.48
N VAL A 138 12.41 5.67 -12.57
CA VAL A 138 13.65 5.51 -11.80
C VAL A 138 14.87 5.79 -12.70
N PRO A 139 15.94 6.39 -12.15
CA PRO A 139 17.21 6.55 -12.87
C PRO A 139 17.74 5.20 -13.36
N ASP A 140 18.51 5.22 -14.46
CA ASP A 140 19.05 3.98 -15.05
C ASP A 140 19.98 3.24 -14.08
N SER A 141 20.73 3.95 -13.21
CA SER A 141 21.55 3.33 -12.17
C SER A 141 20.73 2.45 -11.21
N VAL A 142 19.60 2.97 -10.72
CA VAL A 142 18.68 2.23 -9.83
C VAL A 142 18.07 1.04 -10.57
N ARG A 143 17.75 1.19 -11.86
CA ARG A 143 17.25 0.08 -12.69
C ARG A 143 18.29 -1.03 -12.81
N THR A 144 19.55 -0.68 -13.08
CA THR A 144 20.65 -1.64 -13.17
C THR A 144 20.90 -2.35 -11.85
N GLU A 145 20.91 -1.63 -10.72
CA GLU A 145 21.05 -2.21 -9.39
C GLU A 145 19.91 -3.19 -9.07
N PHE A 146 18.68 -2.82 -9.43
CA PHE A 146 17.52 -3.69 -9.27
C PHE A 146 17.65 -4.95 -10.13
N GLN A 147 18.06 -4.82 -11.40
CA GLN A 147 18.28 -5.95 -12.29
C GLN A 147 19.33 -6.91 -11.74
N VAL A 148 20.49 -6.41 -11.30
CA VAL A 148 21.57 -7.24 -10.73
C VAL A 148 21.09 -7.97 -9.47
N SER A 149 20.32 -7.29 -8.62
CA SER A 149 19.76 -7.89 -7.40
C SER A 149 18.72 -8.97 -7.71
N PHE A 150 17.90 -8.74 -8.74
CA PHE A 150 16.91 -9.69 -9.23
C PHE A 150 17.57 -10.95 -9.81
N GLU A 151 18.61 -10.80 -10.63
CA GLU A 151 19.39 -11.92 -11.18
C GLU A 151 20.02 -12.76 -10.05
N LYS A 152 20.64 -12.11 -9.05
CA LYS A 152 21.20 -12.79 -7.87
C LYS A 152 20.15 -13.62 -7.13
N PHE A 153 18.95 -13.08 -6.94
CA PHE A 153 17.85 -13.79 -6.28
C PHE A 153 17.48 -15.09 -7.03
N TYR A 154 17.34 -15.04 -8.35
CA TYR A 154 17.00 -16.22 -9.14
C TYR A 154 18.14 -17.24 -9.21
N LEU A 155 19.38 -16.79 -9.34
CA LEU A 155 20.55 -17.67 -9.34
C LEU A 155 20.70 -18.41 -8.00
N ALA A 156 20.41 -17.75 -6.87
CA ALA A 156 20.40 -18.41 -5.56
C ALA A 156 19.34 -19.53 -5.48
N GLY A 157 18.15 -19.31 -6.05
CA GLY A 157 17.12 -20.35 -6.14
C GLY A 157 17.52 -21.52 -7.06
N LEU A 158 18.18 -21.22 -8.18
CA LEU A 158 18.67 -22.22 -9.13
C LEU A 158 19.82 -23.06 -8.56
N ALA A 159 20.73 -22.45 -7.80
CA ALA A 159 21.84 -23.15 -7.17
C ALA A 159 21.35 -24.33 -6.31
N GLY A 160 20.25 -24.15 -5.58
CA GLY A 160 19.61 -25.22 -4.81
C GLY A 160 19.07 -26.38 -5.65
N VAL A 161 18.61 -26.10 -6.89
CA VAL A 161 18.15 -27.13 -7.83
C VAL A 161 19.33 -27.88 -8.45
N LEU A 162 20.39 -27.17 -8.82
CA LEU A 162 21.58 -27.76 -9.45
C LEU A 162 22.42 -28.57 -8.46
N SER A 163 22.45 -28.20 -7.17
CA SER A 163 23.11 -28.98 -6.12
C SER A 163 22.33 -30.20 -5.65
N ALA A 164 21.05 -30.33 -6.05
CA ALA A 164 20.18 -31.46 -5.72
C ALA A 164 20.03 -32.46 -6.89
N ALA A 165 20.71 -32.22 -8.02
CA ALA A 165 20.80 -33.17 -9.11
C ALA A 165 21.79 -34.29 -8.75
N PRO A 166 21.46 -35.57 -8.97
CA PRO A 166 22.29 -36.72 -8.61
C PRO A 166 23.61 -36.78 -9.39
#